data_AF-A0A9E5HXY7-F1
#
_entry.id   AF-A0A9E5HXY7-F1
#
_cell.length_a   1.000
_cell.length_b   1.000
_cell.length_c   1.000
_cell.angle_alpha   90.00
_cell.angle_beta   90.00
_cell.angle_gamma   90.00
#
_symmetry.space_group_name_H-M   'P 1'
#
loop_
_entity.id
_entity.type
_entity.pdbx_description
1 polymer ?
#
loop_
_entity_poly.entity_id
_entity_poly.type
_entity_poly.pdbx_seq_one_letter_code
_entity_poly.pdbx_strand_id
1 'polypeptide(L)'
;MSTKTITKASNRLPLNKILNGDCIDIMNSLPPESIDLIFADPPYNLQLKGELHRPDHSKVDAVDNAWDQFDSFKTYDRFTDAWLSAARRILKPDGAIWVIGSYHNIFRVGASLQNKGFWLLNDV
;
A
#
# COMPACT_ATOMS: atom_id res chain seq x y z
N MET A 1 -44.01 -11.42 -15.56
CA MET A 1 -42.70 -11.43 -14.87
C MET A 1 -42.10 -10.06 -15.01
N SER A 2 -42.04 -9.27 -13.94
CA SER A 2 -41.50 -7.90 -14.00
C SER A 2 -39.98 -7.97 -13.88
N THR A 3 -39.29 -7.69 -14.97
CA THR A 3 -37.84 -7.55 -15.01
C THR A 3 -37.45 -6.38 -14.12
N LYS A 4 -36.86 -6.68 -12.95
CA LYS A 4 -36.23 -5.66 -12.12
C LYS A 4 -34.98 -5.19 -12.84
N THR A 5 -35.06 -4.03 -13.48
CA THR A 5 -33.89 -3.30 -13.96
C THR A 5 -33.03 -2.98 -12.75
N ILE A 6 -31.91 -3.68 -12.60
CA ILE A 6 -30.90 -3.32 -11.60
C ILE A 6 -30.26 -2.03 -12.09
N THR A 7 -30.67 -0.91 -11.51
CA THR A 7 -30.03 0.39 -11.73
C THR A 7 -28.62 0.29 -11.16
N LYS A 8 -27.63 0.11 -12.04
CA LYS A 8 -26.21 0.17 -11.69
C LYS A 8 -25.97 1.60 -11.17
N ALA A 9 -25.79 1.76 -9.85
CA ALA A 9 -25.40 3.03 -9.27
C ALA A 9 -24.20 3.57 -10.07
N SER A 10 -24.18 4.87 -10.33
CA SER A 10 -23.10 5.51 -11.07
C SER A 10 -21.78 5.32 -10.32
N ASN A 11 -21.05 4.24 -10.62
CA ASN A 11 -19.72 3.90 -10.10
C ASN A 11 -18.66 4.84 -10.68
N ARG A 12 -18.88 6.15 -10.58
CA ARG A 12 -17.88 7.12 -11.02
C ARG A 12 -16.83 7.24 -9.93
N LEU A 13 -15.60 6.88 -10.27
CA LEU A 13 -14.45 7.13 -9.43
C LEU A 13 -14.29 8.65 -9.18
N PRO A 14 -13.79 9.04 -8.00
CA PRO A 14 -13.46 10.41 -7.70
C PRO A 14 -12.16 10.80 -8.43
N LEU A 15 -12.27 11.07 -9.73
CA LEU A 15 -11.12 11.41 -10.58
C LEU A 15 -10.46 12.71 -10.11
N ASN A 16 -9.12 12.73 -10.09
CA ASN A 16 -8.30 13.88 -9.69
C ASN A 16 -8.66 14.40 -8.28
N LYS A 17 -8.92 13.49 -7.33
CA LYS A 17 -9.22 13.82 -5.94
C LYS A 17 -8.19 13.26 -4.99
N ILE A 18 -7.91 14.04 -3.94
CA ILE A 18 -7.22 13.57 -2.74
C ILE A 18 -8.31 13.04 -1.80
N LEU A 19 -8.18 11.78 -1.42
CA LEU A 19 -9.05 11.15 -0.45
C LEU A 19 -8.29 11.07 0.88
N ASN A 20 -8.74 11.84 1.86
CA ASN A 20 -8.10 11.86 3.18
C ASN A 20 -8.72 10.77 4.07
N GLY A 21 -7.90 9.82 4.53
CA GLY A 21 -8.30 8.75 5.43
C GLY A 21 -7.29 7.60 5.45
N ASP A 22 -7.63 6.56 6.20
CA ASP A 22 -6.91 5.29 6.15
C ASP A 22 -7.02 4.67 4.75
N CYS A 23 -5.89 4.24 4.17
CA CYS A 23 -5.87 3.79 2.79
C CYS A 23 -6.69 2.51 2.56
N ILE A 24 -6.80 1.63 3.56
CA ILE A 24 -7.54 0.38 3.46
C ILE A 24 -9.04 0.68 3.42
N ASP A 25 -9.52 1.55 4.30
CA ASP A 25 -10.92 1.98 4.33
C ASP A 25 -11.31 2.72 3.04
N ILE A 26 -10.46 3.65 2.59
CA ILE A 26 -10.68 4.37 1.34
C ILE A 26 -10.70 3.41 0.16
N MET A 27 -9.71 2.52 0.03
CA MET A 27 -9.69 1.52 -1.04
C MET A 27 -10.93 0.61 -0.98
N ASN A 28 -11.39 0.21 0.21
CA ASN A 28 -12.59 -0.61 0.38
C ASN A 28 -13.88 0.09 -0.04
N SER A 29 -13.92 1.43 0.01
CA SER A 29 -15.05 2.22 -0.48
C SER A 29 -15.14 2.30 -2.02
N LEU A 30 -14.04 2.03 -2.74
CA LEU A 30 -13.98 2.11 -4.19
C LEU A 30 -14.61 0.87 -4.86
N PRO A 31 -15.12 0.98 -6.10
CA PRO A 31 -15.54 -0.19 -6.86
C PRO A 31 -14.40 -1.19 -7.06
N PRO A 32 -14.65 -2.51 -7.05
CA PRO A 32 -13.65 -3.50 -7.46
C PRO A 32 -13.26 -3.30 -8.92
N GLU A 33 -12.07 -3.76 -9.31
CA GLU A 33 -11.60 -3.75 -10.70
C GLU A 33 -11.80 -2.40 -11.41
N SER A 34 -11.42 -1.32 -10.71
CA SER A 34 -11.69 0.06 -11.12
C SER A 34 -10.44 0.87 -11.39
N ILE A 35 -9.29 0.45 -10.85
CA ILE A 35 -8.00 1.13 -10.96
C ILE A 35 -7.10 0.41 -11.97
N ASP A 36 -6.52 1.17 -12.89
CA ASP A 36 -5.59 0.67 -13.91
C ASP A 36 -4.16 0.47 -13.36
N LEU A 37 -3.71 1.38 -12.48
CA LEU A 37 -2.36 1.38 -11.95
C LEU A 37 -2.35 1.86 -10.50
N ILE A 38 -1.62 1.16 -9.64
CA ILE A 38 -1.36 1.57 -8.25
C ILE A 38 0.14 1.84 -8.09
N PHE A 39 0.47 2.93 -7.40
CA PHE A 39 1.82 3.21 -6.92
C PHE A 39 1.76 3.31 -5.39
N ALA A 40 2.58 2.52 -4.70
CA ALA A 40 2.59 2.44 -3.25
C ALA A 40 4.02 2.65 -2.70
N ASP A 41 4.13 3.64 -1.81
CA ASP A 41 5.30 3.89 -0.97
C ASP A 41 4.89 3.67 0.49
N PRO A 42 4.85 2.39 0.95
CA PRO A 42 4.44 2.07 2.32
C PRO A 42 5.55 2.47 3.31
N PRO A 43 5.25 2.60 4.61
CA PRO A 43 6.28 2.73 5.65
C PRO A 43 7.35 1.62 5.52
N TYR A 44 8.62 1.95 5.74
CA TYR A 44 9.74 1.01 5.56
C TYR A 44 10.07 0.25 6.83
N ASN A 45 9.52 0.66 7.97
CA ASN A 45 9.84 0.11 9.28
C ASN A 45 11.37 0.10 9.48
N LEU A 46 11.97 1.30 9.49
CA LEU A 46 13.43 1.45 9.50
C LEU A 46 14.09 0.95 10.78
N GLN A 47 13.32 0.71 11.85
CA GLN A 47 13.80 0.17 13.14
C GLN A 47 15.00 0.93 13.70
N LEU A 48 15.03 2.25 13.50
CA LEU A 48 16.14 3.10 13.95
C LEU A 48 16.31 3.00 15.47
N LYS A 49 17.55 2.77 15.90
CA LYS A 49 17.92 2.71 17.33
C LYS A 49 18.79 3.90 17.68
N GLY A 50 18.23 4.84 18.45
CA GLY A 50 18.94 6.00 18.97
C GLY A 50 19.19 7.10 17.93
N GLU A 51 20.00 8.07 18.32
CA GLU A 51 20.32 9.24 17.49
C GLU A 51 21.54 8.97 16.60
N LEU A 52 21.48 9.46 15.37
CA LEU A 52 22.63 9.47 14.46
C LEU A 52 23.23 10.88 14.43
N HIS A 53 24.56 10.96 14.44
CA HIS A 53 25.29 12.23 14.28
C HIS A 53 26.12 12.21 12.99
N ARG A 54 26.22 13.37 12.35
CA ARG A 54 27.12 13.61 11.22
C ARG A 54 28.57 13.81 11.71
N PRO A 55 29.58 13.77 10.81
CA PRO A 55 30.98 14.02 11.19
C PRO A 55 31.24 15.39 11.83
N ASP A 56 30.39 16.37 11.58
CA ASP A 56 30.44 17.70 12.19
C ASP A 56 29.70 17.78 13.54
N HIS A 57 29.32 16.63 14.11
CA HIS A 57 28.53 16.45 15.33
C HIS A 57 27.06 16.92 15.26
N SER A 58 26.58 17.43 14.12
CA SER A 58 25.17 17.76 13.97
C SER A 58 24.30 16.50 13.98
N LYS A 59 23.12 16.58 14.64
CA LYS A 59 22.16 15.48 14.69
C LYS A 59 21.50 15.28 13.32
N VAL A 60 21.36 14.03 12.90
CA VAL A 60 20.60 13.65 11.70
C VAL A 60 19.11 13.73 12.01
N ASP A 61 18.37 14.40 11.14
CA ASP A 61 16.91 14.36 11.14
C ASP A 61 16.46 13.07 10.48
N ALA A 62 16.12 12.08 11.31
CA ALA A 62 15.80 10.73 10.87
C ALA A 62 14.29 10.52 10.83
N VAL A 63 13.83 9.51 10.09
CA VAL A 63 12.41 9.14 10.08
C VAL A 63 12.08 8.41 11.39
N ASP A 64 11.61 9.17 12.38
CA ASP A 64 11.24 8.68 13.71
C ASP A 64 9.73 8.80 13.99
N ASN A 65 8.94 9.13 12.97
CA ASN A 65 7.51 9.32 13.10
C ASN A 65 6.76 8.03 13.43
N ALA A 66 5.65 8.15 14.16
CA ALA A 66 4.85 7.01 14.63
C ALA A 66 4.29 6.12 13.49
N TRP A 67 4.10 6.65 12.28
CA TRP A 67 3.61 5.88 11.14
C TRP A 67 4.64 4.89 10.57
N ASP A 68 5.93 5.02 10.91
CA ASP A 68 6.99 4.07 10.54
C ASP A 68 7.38 3.13 11.70
N GLN A 69 6.64 3.14 12.81
CA GLN A 69 6.94 2.35 13.99
C GLN A 69 6.04 1.12 14.07
N PHE A 70 6.65 -0.08 14.04
CA PHE A 70 5.94 -1.35 14.17
C PHE A 70 6.53 -2.18 15.32
N ASP A 71 5.66 -2.77 16.14
CA ASP A 71 6.07 -3.58 17.29
C ASP A 71 6.88 -4.84 16.90
N SER A 72 6.65 -5.35 15.69
CA SER A 72 7.31 -6.55 15.19
C SER A 72 7.14 -6.69 13.68
N PHE A 73 8.01 -7.51 13.07
CA PHE A 73 7.83 -7.93 11.68
C PHE A 73 6.45 -8.55 11.42
N LYS A 74 5.91 -9.34 12.36
CA LYS A 74 4.58 -9.94 12.20
C LYS A 74 3.48 -8.86 12.16
N THR A 75 3.64 -7.76 12.88
CA THR A 75 2.69 -6.63 12.83
C THR A 75 2.80 -5.91 11.48
N TYR A 76 4.03 -5.67 11.01
CA TYR A 76 4.28 -5.12 9.67
C TYR A 76 3.71 -5.99 8.54
N ASP A 77 3.86 -7.32 8.65
CA ASP A 77 3.32 -8.27 7.66
C ASP A 77 1.79 -8.22 7.63
N ARG A 78 1.11 -8.20 8.80
CA ARG A 78 -0.36 -8.09 8.85
C ARG A 78 -0.85 -6.79 8.22
N PHE A 79 -0.16 -5.69 8.50
CA PHE A 79 -0.43 -4.40 7.87
C PHE A 79 -0.26 -4.50 6.35
N THR A 80 0.87 -5.05 5.90
CA THR A 80 1.20 -5.23 4.48
C THR A 80 0.18 -6.08 3.75
N ASP A 81 -0.22 -7.18 4.37
CA ASP A 81 -1.22 -8.08 3.86
C ASP A 81 -2.59 -7.43 3.71
N ALA A 82 -2.98 -6.58 4.68
CA ALA A 82 -4.28 -5.94 4.68
C ALA A 82 -4.41 -4.92 3.54
N TRP A 83 -3.43 -4.03 3.37
CA TRP A 83 -3.50 -3.01 2.31
C TRP A 83 -3.30 -3.61 0.93
N LEU A 84 -2.44 -4.63 0.76
CA LEU A 84 -2.28 -5.31 -0.53
C LEU A 84 -3.55 -6.08 -0.94
N SER A 85 -4.29 -6.65 0.01
CA SER A 85 -5.59 -7.29 -0.29
C SER A 85 -6.61 -6.28 -0.81
N ALA A 86 -6.69 -5.10 -0.19
CA ALA A 86 -7.56 -4.01 -0.65
C ALA A 86 -7.13 -3.48 -2.03
N ALA A 87 -5.83 -3.28 -2.25
CA ALA A 87 -5.25 -2.89 -3.53
C ALA A 87 -5.57 -3.90 -4.64
N ARG A 88 -5.40 -5.20 -4.37
CA ARG A 88 -5.68 -6.28 -5.33
C ARG A 88 -7.15 -6.32 -5.75
N ARG A 89 -8.08 -6.00 -4.85
CA ARG A 89 -9.53 -5.98 -5.11
C ARG A 89 -9.91 -4.86 -6.07
N ILE A 90 -9.32 -3.67 -5.92
CA ILE A 90 -9.65 -2.51 -6.74
C ILE A 90 -8.88 -2.47 -8.06
N LEU A 91 -7.78 -3.20 -8.17
CA LEU A 91 -7.01 -3.30 -9.41
C LEU A 91 -7.78 -4.10 -10.46
N LYS A 92 -7.80 -3.60 -11.71
CA LYS A 92 -8.36 -4.33 -12.85
C LYS A 92 -7.57 -5.62 -13.14
N PRO A 93 -8.17 -6.61 -13.83
CA PRO A 93 -7.46 -7.83 -14.22
C PRO A 93 -6.21 -7.59 -15.09
N ASP A 94 -6.19 -6.51 -15.85
CA ASP A 94 -5.08 -6.05 -16.71
C ASP A 94 -4.28 -4.89 -16.10
N GLY A 95 -4.54 -4.55 -14.83
CA GLY A 95 -3.84 -3.49 -14.11
C GLY A 95 -2.50 -3.94 -13.52
N ALA A 96 -1.70 -2.96 -13.10
CA ALA A 96 -0.40 -3.20 -12.46
C ALA A 96 -0.26 -2.46 -11.12
N ILE A 97 0.68 -2.91 -10.30
CA ILE A 97 1.07 -2.24 -9.06
C ILE A 97 2.59 -2.08 -9.01
N TRP A 98 3.04 -0.89 -8.62
CA TRP A 98 4.42 -0.60 -8.24
C TRP A 98 4.48 -0.41 -6.74
N VAL A 99 5.39 -1.11 -6.07
CA VAL A 99 5.63 -0.94 -4.64
C VAL A 99 7.11 -0.67 -4.45
N ILE A 100 7.44 0.46 -3.83
CA ILE A 100 8.83 0.83 -3.52
C ILE A 100 9.18 0.43 -2.08
N GLY A 101 10.46 0.19 -1.85
CA GLY A 101 10.99 -0.17 -0.55
C GLY A 101 12.51 -0.12 -0.53
N SER A 102 13.06 -0.32 0.65
CA SER A 102 14.49 -0.57 0.84
C SER A 102 14.71 -1.98 1.36
N TYR A 103 15.96 -2.37 1.61
CA TYR A 103 16.27 -3.69 2.16
C TYR A 103 15.55 -4.01 3.49
N HIS A 104 15.07 -2.99 4.22
CA HIS A 104 14.33 -3.15 5.48
C HIS A 104 12.97 -3.84 5.29
N ASN A 105 12.27 -3.58 4.18
CA ASN A 105 10.91 -4.07 3.96
C ASN A 105 10.68 -4.80 2.64
N ILE A 106 11.42 -4.49 1.57
CA ILE A 106 11.04 -4.87 0.21
C ILE A 106 10.96 -6.39 0.01
N PHE A 107 11.79 -7.18 0.71
CA PHE A 107 11.71 -8.64 0.65
C PHE A 107 10.43 -9.20 1.27
N ARG A 108 9.93 -8.58 2.35
CA ARG A 108 8.68 -8.98 3.02
C ARG A 108 7.46 -8.60 2.17
N VAL A 109 7.51 -7.39 1.61
CA VAL A 109 6.49 -6.88 0.68
C VAL A 109 6.45 -7.74 -0.58
N GLY A 110 7.60 -8.08 -1.16
CA GLY A 110 7.73 -8.95 -2.32
C GLY A 110 7.13 -10.34 -2.10
N ALA A 111 7.41 -10.96 -0.95
CA ALA A 111 6.79 -12.23 -0.57
C ALA A 111 5.25 -12.10 -0.45
N SER A 112 4.77 -11.01 0.15
CA SER A 112 3.32 -10.77 0.31
C SER A 112 2.62 -10.54 -1.03
N LEU A 113 3.26 -9.83 -1.97
CA LEU A 113 2.77 -9.66 -3.34
C LEU A 113 2.58 -11.03 -4.03
N GLN A 114 3.60 -11.88 -4.02
CA GLN A 114 3.53 -13.21 -4.63
C GLN A 114 2.46 -14.09 -3.96
N ASN A 115 2.38 -14.09 -2.63
CA ASN A 115 1.38 -14.85 -1.88
C ASN A 115 -0.06 -14.42 -2.19
N LYS A 116 -0.27 -13.17 -2.64
CA LYS A 116 -1.58 -12.65 -3.07
C LYS A 116 -1.87 -12.84 -4.56
N GLY A 117 -1.01 -13.58 -5.27
CA GLY A 117 -1.20 -13.91 -6.67
C GLY A 117 -0.88 -12.77 -7.63
N PHE A 118 -0.05 -11.80 -7.22
CA PHE A 118 0.59 -10.90 -8.18
C PHE A 118 1.71 -11.64 -8.91
N TRP A 119 1.87 -11.32 -10.20
CA TRP A 119 2.99 -11.78 -11.00
C TRP A 119 4.05 -10.69 -11.04
N LEU A 120 5.23 -10.96 -10.49
CA LEU A 120 6.35 -9.99 -10.51
C LEU A 120 6.94 -9.93 -11.91
N LEU A 121 6.87 -8.75 -12.53
CA LEU A 121 7.42 -8.51 -13.86
C LEU A 121 8.90 -8.15 -13.80
N ASN A 122 9.24 -7.16 -12.96
CA ASN A 122 10.58 -6.61 -12.82
C ASN A 122 10.81 -6.08 -11.40
N ASP A 123 12.08 -5.98 -11.04
CA ASP A 123 12.62 -5.17 -9.95
C ASP A 123 13.51 -4.09 -10.59
N VAL A 124 13.47 -2.85 -10.08
CA VAL A 124 14.06 -1.64 -10.72
C VAL A 124 14.89 -0.85 -9.73
#